data_AF-A0A956PJX3-F1
#
_entry.id   AF-A0A956PJX3-F1
#
_cell.length_a   1.000
_cell.length_b   1.000
_cell.length_c   1.000
_cell.angle_alpha   90.00
_cell.angle_beta   90.00
_cell.angle_gamma   90.00
#
_symmetry.space_group_name_H-M   'P 1'
#
loop_
_entity.id
_entity.type
_entity.pdbx_description
1 polymer ?
#
loop_
_entity_poly.entity_id
_entity_poly.type
_entity_poly.pdbx_seq_one_letter_code
_entity_poly.pdbx_strand_id
1 'polypeptide(L)'
;MITVTPNTQSPIARPIRFEAAKSADPVRGDAPEEPTPSPQVGDKREFWTWDMSVMPPGQKRVTSTCRATGDHTSIWVDDAVWSRLVTAEDVFTLNGRLEGEAPSGAVDPRRSITETNHDYFGEPPVGMDGDPKVNVLLTEFASFRGTVMDGYFNAFDTLTDKEAQEEYGQRSNESEVIYLNSAARRISSDYMQGVLAHEYQHLLHYPRDNDEENWLSETLGEVAMKVNGYHTDIGHVARHQTRPDRPLVSDTYVDYGACMLFGSYLTEQYGQGFIQELSANPENGVESINSTLSALGQDTNFGEIYRNWLVANYADSRGVATPGLHYASLDVPQPAEVAIDSGHHQETSSLKPTGARYYRLPAGPLSVNLRSESEGLTAEILEFDGKKMTRKPVDGGEAALGEHPDRILCVGSLAAEELSYSLEVNPAQD
;
A
#
# COMPACT_ATOMS: atom_id res chain seq x y z
N MET A 1 22.07 14.99 -17.41
CA MET A 1 21.34 16.05 -18.13
C MET A 1 19.99 15.47 -18.49
N ILE A 2 18.99 15.63 -17.61
CA ILE A 2 17.66 14.99 -17.73
C ILE A 2 16.66 16.05 -18.21
N THR A 3 15.98 15.76 -19.30
CA THR A 3 14.96 16.60 -19.91
C THR A 3 13.60 16.26 -19.30
N VAL A 4 12.99 17.20 -18.60
CA VAL A 4 11.60 17.11 -18.12
C VAL A 4 10.71 17.84 -19.12
N THR A 5 9.82 17.13 -19.80
CA THR A 5 8.72 17.77 -20.56
C THR A 5 7.54 18.04 -19.62
N PRO A 6 7.03 19.28 -19.55
CA PRO A 6 5.89 19.60 -18.71
C PRO A 6 4.61 19.22 -19.45
N ASN A 7 3.74 18.43 -18.82
CA ASN A 7 2.33 18.43 -19.22
C ASN A 7 1.44 18.62 -18.00
N THR A 8 0.55 19.59 -18.15
CA THR A 8 -0.29 20.19 -17.12
C THR A 8 -1.51 19.33 -16.82
N GLN A 9 -1.53 18.64 -15.68
CA GLN A 9 -2.74 18.17 -14.99
C GLN A 9 -2.43 17.96 -13.48
N SER A 10 -3.45 18.14 -12.64
CA SER A 10 -3.46 18.34 -11.17
C SER A 10 -2.48 17.50 -10.32
N PRO A 11 -1.93 18.04 -9.20
CA PRO A 11 -0.95 17.37 -8.35
C PRO A 11 -1.67 16.45 -7.35
N ILE A 12 -2.04 15.26 -7.79
CA ILE A 12 -2.34 14.15 -6.89
C ILE A 12 -1.09 13.27 -6.91
N ALA A 13 -0.47 13.12 -5.74
CA ALA A 13 0.62 12.21 -5.40
C ALA A 13 1.15 11.38 -6.58
N ARG A 14 2.19 11.91 -7.26
CA ARG A 14 3.12 11.00 -7.93
C ARG A 14 3.97 10.41 -6.80
N PRO A 15 4.08 9.07 -6.68
CA PRO A 15 5.12 8.48 -5.87
C PRO A 15 6.45 9.13 -6.26
N ILE A 16 7.25 9.51 -5.27
CA ILE A 16 8.63 9.88 -5.55
C ILE A 16 9.26 8.63 -6.15
N ARG A 17 9.56 8.68 -7.45
CA ARG A 17 10.23 7.58 -8.15
C ARG A 17 11.63 7.48 -7.57
N PHE A 18 11.87 6.52 -6.68
CA PHE A 18 13.20 5.97 -6.54
C PHE A 18 13.44 5.19 -7.82
N GLU A 19 14.17 5.76 -8.77
CA GLU A 19 14.83 4.87 -9.73
C GLU A 19 15.78 4.03 -8.89
N ALA A 20 15.41 2.77 -8.67
CA ALA A 20 16.30 1.78 -8.08
C ALA A 20 17.65 1.93 -8.77
N ALA A 21 18.71 2.03 -7.96
CA ALA A 21 20.06 1.87 -8.46
C ALA A 21 20.06 0.60 -9.31
N LYS A 22 20.40 0.72 -10.59
CA LYS A 22 20.56 -0.45 -11.47
C LYS A 22 21.45 -1.46 -10.74
N SER A 23 20.87 -2.62 -10.39
CA SER A 23 21.58 -3.85 -9.98
C SER A 23 22.98 -3.59 -9.44
N ALA A 24 23.08 -2.89 -8.31
CA ALA A 24 24.26 -3.03 -7.50
C ALA A 24 23.94 -4.21 -6.60
N ASP A 25 24.69 -5.32 -6.71
CA ASP A 25 24.97 -6.08 -5.50
C ASP A 25 25.42 -5.03 -4.48
N PRO A 26 24.70 -4.81 -3.37
CA PRO A 26 25.20 -3.92 -2.35
C PRO A 26 26.46 -4.59 -1.82
N VAL A 27 27.61 -4.20 -2.36
CA VAL A 27 28.89 -4.42 -1.71
C VAL A 27 28.79 -3.57 -0.46
N ARG A 28 28.26 -4.17 0.61
CA ARG A 28 28.27 -3.60 1.95
C ARG A 28 29.68 -3.09 2.17
N GLY A 29 29.83 -1.77 2.38
CA GLY A 29 31.03 -1.26 3.01
C GLY A 29 31.25 -2.07 4.30
N ASP A 30 32.49 -2.47 4.57
CA ASP A 30 32.81 -3.20 5.78
C ASP A 30 32.29 -2.40 6.99
N ALA A 31 31.49 -3.05 7.85
CA ALA A 31 31.06 -2.45 9.10
C ALA A 31 32.28 -1.98 9.91
N PRO A 32 32.19 -0.85 10.64
CA PRO A 32 33.31 -0.30 11.39
C PRO A 32 33.89 -1.34 12.38
N GLU A 33 35.21 -1.29 12.60
CA GLU A 33 35.95 -2.21 13.49
C GLU A 33 35.41 -2.22 14.94
N GLU A 34 34.74 -1.14 15.37
CA GLU A 34 34.00 -1.07 16.63
C GLU A 34 32.59 -0.50 16.39
N PRO A 35 31.51 -1.18 16.85
CA PRO A 35 30.15 -0.68 16.71
C PRO A 35 29.96 0.61 17.52
N THR A 36 29.19 1.55 16.98
CA THR A 36 28.82 2.75 17.71
C THR A 36 28.00 2.36 18.94
N PRO A 37 28.32 2.87 20.14
CA PRO A 37 27.49 2.60 21.32
C PRO A 37 26.04 3.01 21.07
N SER A 38 25.09 2.14 21.42
CA SER A 38 23.67 2.44 21.25
C SER A 38 23.30 3.76 21.97
N PRO A 39 22.53 4.65 21.31
CA PRO A 39 22.17 5.95 21.84
C PRO A 39 21.50 5.89 23.22
N GLN A 40 21.81 6.87 24.05
CA GLN A 40 21.17 7.10 25.34
C GLN A 40 20.27 8.34 25.28
N VAL A 41 19.23 8.35 26.12
CA VAL A 41 18.35 9.53 26.23
C VAL A 41 19.18 10.76 26.64
N GLY A 42 19.04 11.83 25.86
CA GLY A 42 19.79 13.07 26.02
C GLY A 42 21.00 13.21 25.09
N ASP A 43 21.43 12.13 24.44
CA ASP A 43 22.47 12.21 23.41
C ASP A 43 22.02 13.09 22.24
N LYS A 44 23.00 13.73 21.60
CA LYS A 44 22.77 14.64 20.48
C LYS A 44 23.43 14.11 19.22
N ARG A 45 22.73 14.21 18.10
CA ARG A 45 23.21 13.81 16.77
C ARG A 45 22.68 14.79 15.72
N GLU A 46 23.50 15.09 14.72
CA GLU A 46 23.01 15.75 13.51
C GLU A 46 22.51 14.69 12.52
N PHE A 47 21.36 14.97 11.89
CA PHE A 47 20.82 14.12 10.83
C PHE A 47 20.68 14.91 9.54
N TRP A 48 20.99 14.27 8.41
CA TRP A 48 20.49 14.68 7.10
C TRP A 48 19.03 14.28 6.94
N THR A 49 18.22 15.16 6.37
CA THR A 49 16.81 14.91 6.04
C THR A 49 16.42 15.73 4.82
N TRP A 50 15.29 15.41 4.21
CA TRP A 50 14.80 16.13 3.04
C TRP A 50 14.18 17.50 3.38
N ASP A 51 14.33 18.41 2.43
CA ASP A 51 13.62 19.68 2.37
C ASP A 51 12.59 19.63 1.24
N MET A 52 11.33 19.44 1.63
CA MET A 52 10.16 19.40 0.76
C MET A 52 9.67 20.79 0.35
N SER A 53 10.41 21.88 0.58
CA SER A 53 10.03 23.21 0.07
C SER A 53 10.26 23.35 -1.45
N VAL A 54 11.00 22.43 -2.06
CA VAL A 54 11.35 22.39 -3.48
C VAL A 54 11.20 20.98 -4.07
N MET A 55 11.06 20.88 -5.39
CA MET A 55 11.04 19.59 -6.11
C MET A 55 12.03 19.61 -7.30
N PRO A 56 12.90 18.58 -7.46
CA PRO A 56 13.09 17.45 -6.55
C PRO A 56 13.50 17.90 -5.14
N PRO A 57 13.28 17.06 -4.11
CA PRO A 57 13.57 17.41 -2.72
C PRO A 57 14.98 17.95 -2.52
N GLY A 58 15.10 19.03 -1.74
CA GLY A 58 16.38 19.48 -1.23
C GLY A 58 16.86 18.60 -0.08
N GLN A 59 18.05 18.88 0.44
CA GLN A 59 18.62 18.18 1.59
C GLN A 59 19.08 19.20 2.63
N LYS A 60 18.81 18.93 3.90
CA LYS A 60 19.16 19.81 5.02
C LYS A 60 19.64 18.98 6.21
N ARG A 61 20.38 19.63 7.11
CA ARG A 61 20.72 19.05 8.41
C ARG A 61 19.84 19.58 9.51
N VAL A 62 19.55 18.72 10.47
CA VAL A 62 18.86 19.07 11.71
C VAL A 62 19.68 18.58 12.90
N THR A 63 19.71 19.37 13.98
CA THR A 63 20.30 18.94 15.25
C THR A 63 19.20 18.31 16.10
N SER A 64 19.41 17.07 16.51
CA SER A 64 18.39 16.26 17.17
C SER A 64 18.89 15.74 18.51
N THR A 65 17.97 15.55 19.44
CA THR A 65 18.23 14.92 20.74
C THR A 65 17.49 13.59 20.84
N CYS A 66 18.15 12.53 21.31
CA CYS A 66 17.49 11.26 21.62
C CYS A 66 16.53 11.45 22.80
N ARG A 67 15.22 11.26 22.57
CA ARG A 67 14.17 11.49 23.57
C ARG A 67 13.63 10.20 24.18
N ALA A 68 13.81 9.07 23.51
CA ALA A 68 13.50 7.75 24.04
C ALA A 68 14.34 6.68 23.34
N THR A 69 14.56 5.57 24.02
CA THR A 69 15.19 4.37 23.46
C THR A 69 14.47 3.15 24.04
N GLY A 70 14.32 2.11 23.23
CA GLY A 70 13.80 0.80 23.62
C GLY A 70 14.79 -0.31 23.30
N ASP A 71 14.29 -1.52 23.12
CA ASP A 71 15.12 -2.66 22.76
C ASP A 71 15.44 -2.66 21.26
N HIS A 72 14.50 -2.19 20.42
CA HIS A 72 14.61 -2.24 18.95
C HIS A 72 14.83 -0.87 18.30
N THR A 73 14.44 0.23 18.95
CA THR A 73 14.47 1.57 18.34
C THR A 73 15.02 2.67 19.25
N SER A 74 15.46 3.76 18.61
CA SER A 74 15.82 5.02 19.26
C SER A 74 15.07 6.19 18.62
N ILE A 75 14.32 6.95 19.42
CA ILE A 75 13.53 8.09 18.93
C ILE A 75 14.36 9.37 19.08
N TRP A 76 14.65 9.99 17.95
CA TRP A 76 15.33 11.26 17.82
C TRP A 76 14.34 12.36 17.49
N VAL A 77 14.45 13.49 18.17
CA VAL A 77 13.59 14.65 17.89
C VAL A 77 14.45 15.83 17.52
N ASP A 78 14.17 16.42 16.36
CA ASP A 78 14.75 17.69 15.94
C ASP A 78 14.48 18.76 17.02
N ASP A 79 15.54 19.38 17.51
CA ASP A 79 15.47 20.37 18.59
C ASP A 79 14.56 21.55 18.21
N ALA A 80 14.35 21.82 16.91
CA ALA A 80 13.46 22.88 16.40
C ALA A 80 11.96 22.53 16.41
N VAL A 81 11.60 21.24 16.50
CA VAL A 81 10.19 20.79 16.61
C VAL A 81 9.81 20.43 18.05
N TRP A 82 10.80 20.21 18.91
CA TRP A 82 10.60 19.92 20.32
C TRP A 82 9.87 21.04 21.06
N SER A 83 8.86 20.69 21.87
CA SER A 83 7.96 21.60 22.59
C SER A 83 7.10 22.53 21.70
N ARG A 84 7.20 22.42 20.37
CA ARG A 84 6.38 23.15 19.40
C ARG A 84 5.38 22.25 18.68
N LEU A 85 5.87 21.17 18.09
CA LEU A 85 5.08 20.17 17.37
C LEU A 85 5.11 18.80 18.07
N VAL A 86 6.21 18.51 18.77
CA VAL A 86 6.42 17.23 19.48
C VAL A 86 6.57 17.51 20.97
N THR A 87 5.81 16.78 21.78
CA THR A 87 5.88 16.83 23.24
C THR A 87 6.47 15.54 23.82
N ALA A 88 6.80 15.55 25.12
CA ALA A 88 7.22 14.33 25.82
C ALA A 88 6.12 13.26 25.86
N GLU A 89 4.84 13.65 25.93
CA GLU A 89 3.71 12.73 25.86
C GLU A 89 3.63 12.05 24.47
N ASP A 90 3.92 12.80 23.40
CA ASP A 90 3.94 12.23 22.06
C ASP A 90 5.03 11.17 21.91
N VAL A 91 6.24 11.47 22.38
CA VAL A 91 7.36 10.52 22.37
C VAL A 91 7.06 9.30 23.24
N PHE A 92 6.48 9.49 24.43
CA PHE A 92 6.09 8.38 25.30
C PHE A 92 5.08 7.45 24.61
N THR A 93 4.06 8.03 23.97
CA THR A 93 3.03 7.27 23.25
C THR A 93 3.63 6.51 22.06
N LEU A 94 4.48 7.17 21.26
CA LEU A 94 5.15 6.55 20.12
C LEU A 94 6.04 5.40 20.56
N ASN A 95 6.87 5.61 21.59
CA ASN A 95 7.75 4.59 22.13
C ASN A 95 6.96 3.40 22.69
N GLY A 96 5.85 3.66 23.39
CA GLY A 96 4.98 2.60 23.91
C GLY A 96 4.35 1.72 22.82
N ARG A 97 4.24 2.23 21.59
CA ARG A 97 3.72 1.47 20.44
C ARG A 97 4.82 0.77 19.67
N LEU A 98 5.97 1.40 19.53
CA LEU A 98 7.17 0.79 18.94
C LEU A 98 7.70 -0.39 19.76
N GLU A 99 7.69 -0.28 21.09
CA GLU A 99 8.39 -1.21 22.00
C GLU A 99 7.45 -1.92 22.97
N GLY A 100 6.15 -1.63 22.92
CA GLY A 100 5.17 -2.12 23.88
C GLY A 100 3.97 -2.79 23.20
N GLU A 101 2.76 -2.34 23.53
CA GLU A 101 1.52 -2.97 23.06
C GLU A 101 0.95 -2.19 21.87
N ALA A 102 0.45 -2.89 20.86
CA ALA A 102 -0.31 -2.34 19.74
C ALA A 102 -1.75 -1.95 20.15
N PRO A 103 -2.49 -1.20 19.32
CA PRO A 103 -3.93 -0.97 19.55
C PRO A 103 -4.73 -2.28 19.48
N SER A 104 -5.95 -2.26 20.04
CA SER A 104 -6.82 -3.45 20.11
C SER A 104 -7.26 -4.01 18.74
N GLY A 105 -7.10 -3.25 17.66
CA GLY A 105 -7.38 -3.68 16.30
C GLY A 105 -6.25 -4.48 15.64
N ALA A 106 -5.08 -4.59 16.29
CA ALA A 106 -3.95 -5.34 15.77
C ALA A 106 -4.20 -6.85 15.77
N VAL A 107 -3.44 -7.59 14.96
CA VAL A 107 -3.51 -9.06 14.90
C VAL A 107 -3.15 -9.71 16.24
N ASP A 108 -2.20 -9.11 16.98
CA ASP A 108 -1.95 -9.39 18.39
C ASP A 108 -1.70 -8.08 19.16
N PRO A 109 -2.69 -7.55 19.89
CA PRO A 109 -2.57 -6.31 20.64
C PRO A 109 -1.51 -6.33 21.76
N ARG A 110 -0.96 -7.50 22.10
CA ARG A 110 0.09 -7.64 23.13
C ARG A 110 1.49 -7.42 22.58
N ARG A 111 1.64 -7.28 21.27
CA ARG A 111 2.91 -7.11 20.58
C ARG A 111 3.10 -5.67 20.16
N SER A 112 4.34 -5.29 19.97
CA SER A 112 4.70 -3.95 19.51
C SER A 112 4.64 -3.84 17.99
N ILE A 113 4.80 -2.61 17.48
CA ILE A 113 5.00 -2.38 16.05
C ILE A 113 6.28 -3.05 15.56
N THR A 114 7.39 -2.96 16.31
CA THR A 114 8.66 -3.60 15.92
C THR A 114 8.48 -5.11 15.79
N GLU A 115 7.96 -5.75 16.82
CA GLU A 115 7.78 -7.19 16.89
C GLU A 115 6.84 -7.71 15.80
N THR A 116 5.72 -7.01 15.55
CA THR A 116 4.76 -7.42 14.52
C THR A 116 5.34 -7.24 13.12
N ASN A 117 6.05 -6.15 12.86
CA ASN A 117 6.72 -5.97 11.57
C ASN A 117 7.85 -6.99 11.36
N HIS A 118 8.62 -7.33 12.39
CA HIS A 118 9.68 -8.34 12.30
C HIS A 118 9.11 -9.72 11.99
N ASP A 119 7.97 -10.05 12.60
CA ASP A 119 7.24 -11.26 12.31
C ASP A 119 6.80 -11.36 10.85
N TYR A 120 6.31 -10.28 10.24
CA TYR A 120 5.76 -10.32 8.88
C TYR A 120 6.79 -10.08 7.78
N PHE A 121 7.77 -9.21 8.02
CA PHE A 121 8.67 -8.68 6.98
C PHE A 121 10.16 -8.97 7.29
N GLY A 122 10.43 -9.65 8.41
CA GLY A 122 11.75 -10.06 8.85
C GLY A 122 12.52 -9.00 9.64
N GLU A 123 13.73 -9.35 10.04
CA GLU A 123 14.60 -8.49 10.87
C GLU A 123 15.20 -7.31 10.08
N PRO A 124 15.47 -6.17 10.75
CA PRO A 124 16.17 -5.05 10.15
C PRO A 124 17.63 -5.42 9.86
N PRO A 125 18.25 -4.83 8.83
CA PRO A 125 19.68 -4.92 8.67
C PRO A 125 20.38 -4.22 9.85
N VAL A 126 21.56 -4.71 10.23
CA VAL A 126 22.47 -3.92 11.08
C VAL A 126 23.18 -2.92 10.17
N GLY A 127 23.01 -1.64 10.46
CA GLY A 127 23.54 -0.56 9.64
C GLY A 127 25.03 -0.38 9.72
N MET A 128 25.51 0.61 8.96
CA MET A 128 26.91 1.00 8.95
C MET A 128 27.39 1.58 10.27
N ASP A 129 26.50 2.11 11.11
CA ASP A 129 26.86 2.57 12.45
C ASP A 129 27.09 1.41 13.45
N GLY A 130 26.71 0.19 13.08
CA GLY A 130 26.87 -1.02 13.90
C GLY A 130 25.90 -1.11 15.08
N ASP A 131 24.96 -0.17 15.22
CA ASP A 131 23.89 -0.25 16.22
C ASP A 131 22.75 -1.12 15.67
N PRO A 132 22.30 -2.18 16.37
CA PRO A 132 21.18 -2.98 15.90
C PRO A 132 19.82 -2.25 15.95
N LYS A 133 19.75 -1.04 16.51
CA LYS A 133 18.51 -0.28 16.66
C LYS A 133 18.19 0.58 15.45
N VAL A 134 16.93 0.59 15.05
CA VAL A 134 16.41 1.52 14.05
C VAL A 134 16.19 2.90 14.67
N ASN A 135 16.67 3.94 13.99
CA ASN A 135 16.48 5.32 14.40
C ASN A 135 15.15 5.85 13.84
N VAL A 136 14.34 6.49 14.69
CA VAL A 136 13.11 7.18 14.27
C VAL A 136 13.30 8.68 14.45
N LEU A 137 13.41 9.44 13.36
CA LEU A 137 13.60 10.89 13.38
C LEU A 137 12.27 11.64 13.22
N LEU A 138 11.90 12.37 14.27
CA LEU A 138 10.77 13.30 14.27
C LEU A 138 11.27 14.70 13.88
N THR A 139 10.88 15.18 12.70
CA THR A 139 11.26 16.51 12.19
C THR A 139 10.15 17.09 11.32
N GLU A 140 10.37 18.27 10.75
CA GLU A 140 9.45 18.96 9.86
C GLU A 140 10.05 19.03 8.45
N PHE A 141 9.38 18.44 7.45
CA PHE A 141 9.93 18.38 6.08
C PHE A 141 9.68 19.64 5.25
N ALA A 142 8.84 20.57 5.73
CA ALA A 142 8.18 21.63 4.94
C ALA A 142 7.11 21.07 3.97
N SER A 143 6.61 21.91 3.06
CA SER A 143 5.54 21.56 2.10
C SER A 143 5.85 22.11 0.71
N PHE A 144 5.52 21.37 -0.34
CA PHE A 144 5.65 21.84 -1.72
C PHE A 144 4.27 22.09 -2.32
N ARG A 145 3.97 23.35 -2.68
CA ARG A 145 2.69 23.74 -3.31
C ARG A 145 1.44 23.28 -2.54
N GLY A 146 1.54 23.20 -1.21
CA GLY A 146 0.46 22.76 -0.32
C GLY A 146 0.40 21.24 -0.11
N THR A 147 1.24 20.45 -0.78
CA THR A 147 1.41 19.02 -0.51
C THR A 147 2.38 18.83 0.66
N VAL A 148 1.97 18.01 1.62
CA VAL A 148 2.75 17.63 2.80
C VAL A 148 2.97 16.11 2.72
N MET A 149 4.21 15.67 2.95
CA MET A 149 4.56 14.25 3.06
C MET A 149 4.49 13.82 4.54
N ASP A 150 3.99 12.63 4.82
CA ASP A 150 3.74 12.18 6.19
C ASP A 150 4.96 11.51 6.84
N GLY A 151 5.65 10.65 6.09
CA GLY A 151 6.87 9.96 6.52
C GLY A 151 7.64 9.44 5.31
N TYR A 152 8.84 8.91 5.54
CA TYR A 152 9.58 8.15 4.53
C TYR A 152 10.66 7.27 5.19
N PHE A 153 10.99 6.16 4.52
CA PHE A 153 12.29 5.48 4.61
C PHE A 153 13.22 5.97 3.49
N ASN A 154 14.52 6.09 3.77
CA ASN A 154 15.52 6.52 2.79
C ASN A 154 16.64 5.48 2.66
N ALA A 155 16.59 4.73 1.55
CA ALA A 155 17.60 3.73 1.22
C ALA A 155 19.04 4.27 1.14
N PHE A 156 19.24 5.57 0.83
CA PHE A 156 20.59 6.13 0.79
C PHE A 156 21.27 6.16 2.16
N ASP A 157 20.50 6.10 3.25
CA ASP A 157 21.07 6.00 4.61
C ASP A 157 21.76 4.66 4.88
N THR A 158 21.55 3.65 4.02
CA THR A 158 22.24 2.34 4.07
C THR A 158 23.51 2.32 3.21
N LEU A 159 23.97 3.46 2.69
CA LEU A 159 25.24 3.66 1.97
C LEU A 159 26.17 4.55 2.81
N THR A 160 27.47 4.59 2.49
CA THR A 160 28.32 5.64 3.05
C THR A 160 27.89 7.00 2.50
N ASP A 161 28.06 8.08 3.27
CA ASP A 161 27.75 9.44 2.81
C ASP A 161 28.55 9.82 1.57
N LYS A 162 29.77 9.27 1.45
CA LYS A 162 30.59 9.42 0.27
C LYS A 162 29.95 8.75 -0.96
N GLU A 163 29.56 7.49 -0.87
CA GLU A 163 28.92 6.75 -1.98
C GLU A 163 27.59 7.40 -2.37
N ALA A 164 26.74 7.69 -1.40
CA ALA A 164 25.46 8.38 -1.62
C ALA A 164 25.66 9.70 -2.39
N GLN A 165 26.69 10.46 -2.04
CA GLN A 165 26.97 11.76 -2.64
C GLN A 165 27.63 11.67 -4.01
N GLU A 166 28.58 10.76 -4.21
CA GLU A 166 29.32 10.59 -5.47
C GLU A 166 28.46 9.94 -6.56
N GLU A 167 27.61 8.98 -6.20
CA GLU A 167 26.79 8.23 -7.16
C GLU A 167 25.41 8.85 -7.41
N TYR A 168 24.75 9.33 -6.34
CA TYR A 168 23.34 9.75 -6.40
C TYR A 168 23.12 11.24 -6.11
N GLY A 169 24.16 11.96 -5.68
CA GLY A 169 24.03 13.34 -5.23
C GLY A 169 23.21 13.48 -3.94
N GLN A 170 23.05 12.39 -3.19
CA GLN A 170 22.30 12.30 -1.95
C GLN A 170 23.25 12.29 -0.74
N ARG A 171 22.70 12.50 0.44
CA ARG A 171 23.38 12.40 1.72
C ARG A 171 22.91 11.16 2.44
N SER A 172 23.79 10.61 3.27
CA SER A 172 23.52 9.46 4.10
C SER A 172 23.73 9.81 5.56
N ASN A 173 22.91 9.22 6.42
CA ASN A 173 23.12 9.16 7.85
C ASN A 173 23.92 7.93 8.28
N GLU A 174 24.24 7.01 7.36
CA GLU A 174 25.00 5.79 7.58
C GLU A 174 24.39 4.91 8.70
N SER A 175 23.05 4.88 8.76
CA SER A 175 22.26 4.19 9.78
C SER A 175 20.84 3.95 9.31
N GLU A 176 20.15 2.95 9.85
CA GLU A 176 18.72 2.72 9.60
C GLU A 176 17.89 3.86 10.19
N VAL A 177 17.29 4.69 9.32
CA VAL A 177 16.45 5.82 9.76
C VAL A 177 15.06 5.77 9.11
N ILE A 178 14.04 5.89 9.94
CA ILE A 178 12.67 6.21 9.54
C ILE A 178 12.39 7.66 9.89
N TYR A 179 11.81 8.42 8.95
CA TYR A 179 11.52 9.83 9.12
C TYR A 179 10.02 10.05 9.23
N LEU A 180 9.57 10.81 10.24
CA LEU A 180 8.17 11.20 10.39
C LEU A 180 8.00 12.72 10.44
N ASN A 181 7.05 13.23 9.66
CA ASN A 181 6.74 14.64 9.58
C ASN A 181 5.84 15.09 10.73
N SER A 182 6.46 15.72 11.72
CA SER A 182 5.78 16.27 12.90
C SER A 182 4.83 17.43 12.58
N ALA A 183 4.93 18.03 11.39
CA ALA A 183 4.04 19.11 10.95
C ALA A 183 2.81 18.61 10.18
N ALA A 184 2.81 17.35 9.72
CA ALA A 184 1.70 16.79 8.95
C ALA A 184 0.49 16.51 9.85
N ARG A 185 0.72 15.71 10.90
CA ARG A 185 -0.25 15.37 11.95
C ARG A 185 0.47 15.12 13.26
N ARG A 186 -0.27 15.05 14.36
CA ARG A 186 0.28 14.73 15.69
C ARG A 186 0.90 13.33 15.64
N ILE A 187 2.18 13.20 15.99
CA ILE A 187 2.94 11.94 15.95
C ILE A 187 2.30 10.82 16.80
N SER A 188 1.64 11.18 17.90
CA SER A 188 0.93 10.22 18.75
C SER A 188 -0.43 9.77 18.21
N SER A 189 -0.90 10.29 17.06
CA SER A 189 -2.14 9.83 16.45
C SER A 189 -1.99 8.44 15.84
N ASP A 190 -3.08 7.67 15.83
CA ASP A 190 -3.12 6.33 15.20
C ASP A 190 -2.69 6.39 13.72
N TYR A 191 -3.00 7.49 13.01
CA TYR A 191 -2.56 7.66 11.63
C TYR A 191 -1.03 7.70 11.51
N MET A 192 -0.36 8.51 12.32
CA MET A 192 1.11 8.61 12.26
C MET A 192 1.80 7.34 12.77
N GLN A 193 1.17 6.61 13.69
CA GLN A 193 1.67 5.29 14.11
C GLN A 193 1.49 4.24 12.99
N GLY A 194 0.40 4.34 12.22
CA GLY A 194 0.22 3.57 10.98
C GLY A 194 1.31 3.89 9.95
N VAL A 195 1.53 5.18 9.65
CA VAL A 195 2.62 5.61 8.75
C VAL A 195 3.97 5.07 9.22
N LEU A 196 4.25 5.09 10.52
CA LEU A 196 5.47 4.50 11.07
C LEU A 196 5.56 2.98 10.79
N ALA A 197 4.49 2.22 10.99
CA ALA A 197 4.47 0.79 10.67
C ALA A 197 4.69 0.55 9.16
N HIS A 198 4.13 1.40 8.31
CA HIS A 198 4.32 1.40 6.85
C HIS A 198 5.78 1.64 6.47
N GLU A 199 6.39 2.73 6.93
CA GLU A 199 7.77 3.07 6.58
C GLU A 199 8.78 2.07 7.17
N TYR A 200 8.46 1.48 8.33
CA TYR A 200 9.28 0.39 8.87
C TYR A 200 9.20 -0.84 7.97
N GLN A 201 8.04 -1.16 7.37
CA GLN A 201 7.98 -2.24 6.38
C GLN A 201 8.95 -1.98 5.21
N HIS A 202 9.00 -0.76 4.66
CA HIS A 202 9.93 -0.43 3.59
C HIS A 202 11.40 -0.66 3.98
N LEU A 203 11.77 -0.26 5.21
CA LEU A 203 13.11 -0.47 5.74
C LEU A 203 13.47 -1.95 5.83
N LEU A 204 12.53 -2.78 6.29
CA LEU A 204 12.73 -4.23 6.39
C LEU A 204 12.74 -4.91 5.03
N HIS A 205 11.95 -4.42 4.07
CA HIS A 205 11.82 -5.02 2.76
C HIS A 205 13.03 -4.74 1.87
N TYR A 206 13.56 -3.51 1.90
CA TYR A 206 14.63 -3.04 1.04
C TYR A 206 15.85 -3.98 0.90
N PRO A 207 16.45 -4.55 1.97
CA PRO A 207 17.60 -5.44 1.83
C PRO A 207 17.26 -6.83 1.25
N ARG A 208 15.96 -7.17 1.13
CA ARG A 208 15.48 -8.48 0.62
C ARG A 208 15.09 -8.38 -0.85
N ASP A 209 14.35 -7.32 -1.18
CA ASP A 209 13.93 -7.00 -2.54
C ASP A 209 13.89 -5.46 -2.67
N ASN A 210 14.81 -4.91 -3.47
CA ASN A 210 14.92 -3.48 -3.70
C ASN A 210 14.41 -3.03 -5.07
N ASP A 211 13.92 -3.96 -5.89
CA ASP A 211 13.42 -3.71 -7.25
C ASP A 211 11.95 -4.12 -7.45
N GLU A 212 11.25 -4.48 -6.37
CA GLU A 212 9.79 -4.66 -6.33
C GLU A 212 9.02 -3.52 -7.03
N GLU A 213 7.92 -3.89 -7.69
CA GLU A 213 6.99 -2.95 -8.28
C GLU A 213 6.31 -2.09 -7.19
N ASN A 214 6.28 -0.77 -7.42
CA ASN A 214 5.78 0.20 -6.44
C ASN A 214 4.41 -0.16 -5.86
N TRP A 215 3.47 -0.65 -6.68
CA TRP A 215 2.12 -0.96 -6.18
C TRP A 215 2.14 -2.10 -5.15
N LEU A 216 3.02 -3.09 -5.30
CA LEU A 216 3.11 -4.23 -4.40
C LEU A 216 3.90 -3.86 -3.14
N SER A 217 5.01 -3.11 -3.30
CA SER A 217 5.74 -2.54 -2.17
C SER A 217 4.83 -1.70 -1.25
N GLU A 218 4.01 -0.82 -1.82
CA GLU A 218 3.06 0.01 -1.07
C GLU A 218 1.88 -0.82 -0.53
N THR A 219 1.47 -1.88 -1.23
CA THR A 219 0.50 -2.86 -0.70
C THR A 219 1.03 -3.55 0.55
N LEU A 220 2.31 -3.94 0.59
CA LEU A 220 2.92 -4.53 1.78
C LEU A 220 3.04 -3.50 2.93
N GLY A 221 3.31 -2.22 2.62
CA GLY A 221 3.25 -1.13 3.59
C GLY A 221 1.84 -0.96 4.21
N GLU A 222 0.79 -1.04 3.39
CA GLU A 222 -0.60 -1.03 3.86
C GLU A 222 -0.95 -2.29 4.68
N VAL A 223 -0.37 -3.43 4.35
CA VAL A 223 -0.47 -4.64 5.19
C VAL A 223 0.18 -4.39 6.55
N ALA A 224 1.33 -3.73 6.61
CA ALA A 224 2.00 -3.39 7.87
C ALA A 224 1.11 -2.52 8.76
N MET A 225 0.43 -1.51 8.19
CA MET A 225 -0.56 -0.70 8.90
C MET A 225 -1.69 -1.58 9.46
N LYS A 226 -2.27 -2.43 8.62
CA LYS A 226 -3.37 -3.34 8.98
C LYS A 226 -2.99 -4.28 10.11
N VAL A 227 -1.86 -4.99 10.01
CA VAL A 227 -1.51 -6.03 10.99
C VAL A 227 -1.21 -5.43 12.36
N ASN A 228 -0.72 -4.19 12.38
CA ASN A 228 -0.55 -3.40 13.59
C ASN A 228 -1.82 -2.69 14.09
N GLY A 229 -2.97 -2.91 13.43
CA GLY A 229 -4.28 -2.42 13.86
C GLY A 229 -4.62 -1.00 13.43
N TYR A 230 -3.89 -0.45 12.46
CA TYR A 230 -4.10 0.89 11.93
C TYR A 230 -4.86 0.82 10.60
N HIS A 231 -6.17 1.07 10.65
CA HIS A 231 -7.05 1.14 9.46
C HIS A 231 -7.29 2.59 9.02
N THR A 232 -6.25 3.43 9.09
CA THR A 232 -6.40 4.88 9.04
C THR A 232 -6.53 5.46 7.63
N ASP A 233 -6.29 4.63 6.61
CA ASP A 233 -6.37 4.99 5.19
C ASP A 233 -7.74 4.72 4.58
N ILE A 234 -8.77 4.59 5.42
CA ILE A 234 -10.17 4.44 4.99
C ILE A 234 -10.65 5.58 4.07
N GLY A 235 -10.06 6.78 4.19
CA GLY A 235 -10.32 7.88 3.26
C GLY A 235 -9.81 7.60 1.83
N HIS A 236 -8.69 6.90 1.70
CA HIS A 236 -8.16 6.43 0.42
C HIS A 236 -9.03 5.30 -0.13
N VAL A 237 -9.45 4.35 0.72
CA VAL A 237 -10.41 3.29 0.35
C VAL A 237 -11.71 3.89 -0.21
N ALA A 238 -12.32 4.84 0.50
CA ALA A 238 -13.54 5.51 0.03
C ALA A 238 -13.32 6.21 -1.32
N ARG A 239 -12.16 6.86 -1.51
CA ARG A 239 -11.81 7.51 -2.77
C ARG A 239 -11.63 6.51 -3.91
N HIS A 240 -10.98 5.37 -3.67
CA HIS A 240 -10.87 4.30 -4.65
C HIS A 240 -12.25 3.76 -5.04
N GLN A 241 -13.14 3.54 -4.06
CA GLN A 241 -14.50 3.09 -4.33
C GLN A 241 -15.31 4.07 -5.18
N THR A 242 -15.04 5.39 -5.13
CA THR A 242 -15.67 6.34 -6.09
C THR A 242 -15.13 6.24 -7.52
N ARG A 243 -13.97 5.61 -7.73
CA ARG A 243 -13.22 5.49 -8.98
C ARG A 243 -12.58 4.10 -9.11
N PRO A 244 -13.38 3.00 -9.12
CA PRO A 244 -12.85 1.64 -9.20
C PRO A 244 -12.19 1.35 -10.56
N ASP A 245 -12.31 2.27 -11.54
CA ASP A 245 -11.62 2.25 -12.81
C ASP A 245 -10.11 2.54 -12.69
N ARG A 246 -9.65 3.00 -11.53
CA ARG A 246 -8.22 3.19 -11.26
C ARG A 246 -7.52 1.84 -11.08
N PRO A 247 -6.31 1.69 -11.64
CA PRO A 247 -5.59 0.44 -11.57
C PRO A 247 -5.07 0.17 -10.16
N LEU A 248 -5.07 -1.10 -9.75
CA LEU A 248 -4.25 -1.60 -8.64
C LEU A 248 -2.78 -1.70 -9.09
N VAL A 249 -2.55 -2.40 -10.21
CA VAL A 249 -1.23 -2.64 -10.80
C VAL A 249 -0.90 -1.52 -11.79
N SER A 250 0.16 -0.76 -11.52
CA SER A 250 0.63 0.30 -12.42
C SER A 250 2.04 0.80 -12.10
N ASP A 251 2.85 0.99 -13.14
CA ASP A 251 4.24 1.47 -13.02
C ASP A 251 4.38 2.96 -12.66
N THR A 252 3.31 3.74 -12.82
CA THR A 252 3.37 5.21 -12.78
C THR A 252 2.46 5.85 -11.74
N TYR A 253 1.64 5.03 -11.08
CA TYR A 253 0.61 5.46 -10.16
C TYR A 253 0.35 4.34 -9.15
N VAL A 254 0.23 4.73 -7.88
CA VAL A 254 -0.14 3.86 -6.77
C VAL A 254 -1.47 4.37 -6.21
N ASP A 255 -2.46 3.47 -6.10
CA ASP A 255 -3.71 3.77 -5.41
C ASP A 255 -3.70 3.15 -4.02
N TYR A 256 -3.30 3.93 -3.00
CA TYR A 256 -3.28 3.51 -1.60
C TYR A 256 -4.62 2.89 -1.14
N GLY A 257 -5.75 3.37 -1.67
CA GLY A 257 -7.05 2.79 -1.35
C GLY A 257 -7.23 1.38 -1.92
N ALA A 258 -6.75 1.14 -3.14
CA ALA A 258 -6.73 -0.19 -3.72
C ALA A 258 -5.71 -1.09 -3.00
N CYS A 259 -4.54 -0.56 -2.64
CA CYS A 259 -3.48 -1.28 -1.92
C CYS A 259 -3.97 -1.73 -0.53
N MET A 260 -4.60 -0.85 0.25
CA MET A 260 -5.20 -1.21 1.55
C MET A 260 -6.30 -2.27 1.42
N LEU A 261 -7.17 -2.16 0.40
CA LEU A 261 -8.20 -3.18 0.13
C LEU A 261 -7.56 -4.51 -0.25
N PHE A 262 -6.63 -4.52 -1.22
CA PHE A 262 -6.03 -5.74 -1.74
C PHE A 262 -5.13 -6.42 -0.71
N GLY A 263 -4.24 -5.68 -0.05
CA GLY A 263 -3.42 -6.19 1.03
C GLY A 263 -4.23 -6.71 2.21
N SER A 264 -5.35 -6.04 2.54
CA SER A 264 -6.30 -6.54 3.53
C SER A 264 -6.93 -7.86 3.14
N TYR A 265 -7.36 -7.96 1.89
CA TYR A 265 -7.95 -9.17 1.35
C TYR A 265 -6.94 -10.33 1.36
N LEU A 266 -5.71 -10.11 0.87
CA LEU A 266 -4.65 -11.12 0.88
C LEU A 266 -4.34 -11.61 2.30
N THR A 267 -4.17 -10.69 3.25
CA THR A 267 -3.86 -11.03 4.65
C THR A 267 -4.96 -11.87 5.27
N GLU A 268 -6.23 -11.56 5.02
CA GLU A 268 -7.36 -12.28 5.62
C GLU A 268 -7.66 -13.62 4.95
N GLN A 269 -7.47 -13.73 3.63
CA GLN A 269 -7.75 -14.97 2.90
C GLN A 269 -6.59 -15.97 2.92
N TYR A 270 -5.35 -15.49 2.97
CA TYR A 270 -4.14 -16.33 2.87
C TYR A 270 -3.27 -16.32 4.15
N GLY A 271 -3.51 -15.39 5.07
CA GLY A 271 -2.88 -15.38 6.39
C GLY A 271 -1.43 -14.89 6.42
N GLN A 272 -0.87 -14.85 7.63
CA GLN A 272 0.49 -14.36 7.90
C GLN A 272 1.57 -15.09 7.10
N GLY A 273 1.49 -16.42 7.00
CA GLY A 273 2.50 -17.22 6.29
C GLY A 273 2.63 -16.85 4.82
N PHE A 274 1.51 -16.54 4.14
CA PHE A 274 1.56 -16.07 2.76
C PHE A 274 2.26 -14.70 2.64
N ILE A 275 1.95 -13.76 3.53
CA ILE A 275 2.58 -12.42 3.50
C ILE A 275 4.08 -12.51 3.79
N GLN A 276 4.50 -13.38 4.71
CA GLN A 276 5.92 -13.62 5.01
C GLN A 276 6.68 -14.12 3.78
N GLU A 277 6.15 -15.14 3.10
CA GLU A 277 6.78 -15.69 1.90
C GLU A 277 6.75 -14.70 0.73
N LEU A 278 5.65 -13.96 0.56
CA LEU A 278 5.53 -12.93 -0.48
C LEU A 278 6.56 -11.81 -0.27
N SER A 279 6.71 -11.31 0.95
CA SER A 279 7.68 -10.26 1.29
C SER A 279 9.14 -10.71 1.19
N ALA A 280 9.40 -12.02 1.10
CA ALA A 280 10.74 -12.58 0.94
C ALA A 280 11.01 -13.07 -0.49
N ASN A 281 10.02 -12.95 -1.38
CA ASN A 281 10.12 -13.40 -2.76
C ASN A 281 10.91 -12.38 -3.60
N PRO A 282 11.98 -12.78 -4.30
CA PRO A 282 12.79 -11.86 -5.11
C PRO A 282 12.24 -11.64 -6.53
N GLU A 283 11.10 -12.24 -6.88
CA GLU A 283 10.35 -11.88 -8.07
C GLU A 283 9.47 -10.66 -7.77
N ASN A 284 8.96 -10.00 -8.82
CA ASN A 284 8.27 -8.72 -8.66
C ASN A 284 6.79 -8.81 -9.08
N GLY A 285 5.96 -7.99 -8.45
CA GLY A 285 4.58 -7.70 -8.83
C GLY A 285 3.70 -8.94 -8.89
N VAL A 286 3.01 -9.11 -10.02
CA VAL A 286 2.07 -10.23 -10.20
C VAL A 286 2.79 -11.59 -10.20
N GLU A 287 4.04 -11.64 -10.66
CA GLU A 287 4.81 -12.88 -10.74
C GLU A 287 5.12 -13.40 -9.32
N SER A 288 5.56 -12.52 -8.41
CA SER A 288 5.86 -12.87 -7.02
C SER A 288 4.64 -13.41 -6.26
N ILE A 289 3.46 -12.86 -6.51
CA ILE A 289 2.20 -13.41 -5.98
C ILE A 289 1.96 -14.82 -6.50
N ASN A 290 2.08 -15.05 -7.82
CA ASN A 290 1.81 -16.34 -8.42
C ASN A 290 2.80 -17.42 -7.97
N SER A 291 4.09 -17.10 -7.92
CA SER A 291 5.12 -18.04 -7.49
C SER A 291 5.01 -18.34 -6.00
N THR A 292 4.67 -17.36 -5.15
CA THR A 292 4.40 -17.58 -3.72
C THR A 292 3.21 -18.51 -3.51
N LEU A 293 2.09 -18.29 -4.22
CA LEU A 293 0.91 -19.17 -4.17
C LEU A 293 1.26 -20.61 -4.56
N SER A 294 2.01 -20.76 -5.65
CA SER A 294 2.48 -22.06 -6.15
C SER A 294 3.40 -22.76 -5.14
N ALA A 295 4.36 -22.04 -4.55
CA ALA A 295 5.28 -22.56 -3.55
C ALA A 295 4.56 -23.05 -2.29
N LEU A 296 3.47 -22.37 -1.90
CA LEU A 296 2.60 -22.75 -0.78
C LEU A 296 1.54 -23.79 -1.16
N GLY A 297 1.56 -24.32 -2.39
CA GLY A 297 0.63 -25.34 -2.86
C GLY A 297 -0.81 -24.86 -3.00
N GLN A 298 -1.04 -23.56 -3.20
CA GLN A 298 -2.37 -23.00 -3.45
C GLN A 298 -2.76 -23.24 -4.91
N ASP A 299 -3.92 -23.86 -5.14
CA ASP A 299 -4.48 -24.08 -6.48
C ASP A 299 -5.27 -22.85 -6.93
N THR A 300 -4.56 -21.72 -7.08
CA THR A 300 -5.12 -20.45 -7.53
C THR A 300 -4.02 -19.56 -8.13
N ASN A 301 -4.39 -18.37 -8.61
CA ASN A 301 -3.44 -17.38 -9.14
C ASN A 301 -3.96 -15.95 -8.95
N PHE A 302 -3.12 -14.96 -9.24
CA PHE A 302 -3.47 -13.54 -9.18
C PHE A 302 -4.76 -13.22 -9.93
N GLY A 303 -4.97 -13.80 -11.11
CA GLY A 303 -6.18 -13.55 -11.91
C GLY A 303 -7.46 -13.98 -11.21
N GLU A 304 -7.45 -15.12 -10.50
CA GLU A 304 -8.58 -15.58 -9.70
C GLU A 304 -8.77 -14.77 -8.42
N ILE A 305 -7.67 -14.47 -7.72
CA ILE A 305 -7.66 -13.58 -6.56
C ILE A 305 -8.27 -12.23 -6.91
N TYR A 306 -7.85 -11.63 -8.00
CA TYR A 306 -8.36 -10.36 -8.49
C TYR A 306 -9.87 -10.42 -8.74
N ARG A 307 -10.37 -11.47 -9.42
CA ARG A 307 -11.82 -11.64 -9.64
C ARG A 307 -12.58 -11.73 -8.31
N ASN A 308 -12.08 -12.51 -7.36
CA ASN A 308 -12.70 -12.65 -6.04
C ASN A 308 -12.66 -11.34 -5.25
N TRP A 309 -11.56 -10.59 -5.34
CA TRP A 309 -11.37 -9.30 -4.72
C TRP A 309 -12.35 -8.24 -5.25
N LEU A 310 -12.58 -8.17 -6.56
CA LEU A 310 -13.62 -7.29 -7.13
C LEU A 310 -15.01 -7.60 -6.58
N VAL A 311 -15.34 -8.88 -6.45
CA VAL A 311 -16.60 -9.31 -5.87
C VAL A 311 -16.67 -8.95 -4.39
N ALA A 312 -15.60 -9.18 -3.62
CA ALA A 312 -15.51 -8.81 -2.20
C ALA A 312 -15.73 -7.31 -1.98
N ASN A 313 -15.11 -6.45 -2.80
CA ASN A 313 -15.24 -4.99 -2.75
C ASN A 313 -16.70 -4.51 -2.89
N TYR A 314 -17.54 -5.24 -3.62
CA TYR A 314 -18.96 -4.93 -3.73
C TYR A 314 -19.78 -5.63 -2.63
N ALA A 315 -19.53 -6.93 -2.42
CA ALA A 315 -20.31 -7.80 -1.55
C ALA A 315 -20.29 -7.35 -0.09
N ASP A 316 -19.18 -6.78 0.37
CA ASP A 316 -19.00 -6.27 1.72
C ASP A 316 -20.01 -5.16 2.06
N SER A 317 -20.22 -4.20 1.14
CA SER A 317 -21.22 -3.13 1.29
C SER A 317 -22.67 -3.64 1.40
N ARG A 318 -22.91 -4.89 0.99
CA ARG A 318 -24.20 -5.58 1.08
C ARG A 318 -24.30 -6.48 2.33
N GLY A 319 -23.26 -6.48 3.17
CA GLY A 319 -23.15 -7.31 4.37
C GLY A 319 -23.10 -8.80 4.07
N VAL A 320 -22.60 -9.17 2.89
CA VAL A 320 -22.40 -10.57 2.48
C VAL A 320 -21.11 -11.08 3.14
N ALA A 321 -21.21 -12.21 3.84
CA ALA A 321 -20.08 -12.80 4.57
C ALA A 321 -19.70 -14.18 3.99
N THR A 322 -19.72 -14.31 2.66
CA THR A 322 -19.33 -15.56 1.99
C THR A 322 -17.82 -15.77 2.18
N PRO A 323 -17.35 -16.97 2.60
CA PRO A 323 -15.92 -17.26 2.69
C PRO A 323 -15.21 -16.96 1.37
N GLY A 324 -14.04 -16.31 1.42
CA GLY A 324 -13.32 -15.88 0.22
C GLY A 324 -13.80 -14.56 -0.40
N LEU A 325 -14.94 -13.99 0.02
CA LEU A 325 -15.57 -12.83 -0.63
C LEU A 325 -16.03 -11.75 0.38
N HIS A 326 -15.30 -11.58 1.48
CA HIS A 326 -15.64 -10.62 2.53
C HIS A 326 -14.38 -10.04 3.17
N TYR A 327 -14.54 -8.92 3.88
CA TYR A 327 -13.55 -8.37 4.78
C TYR A 327 -13.97 -8.60 6.23
N ALA A 328 -13.03 -8.97 7.09
CA ALA A 328 -13.25 -9.12 8.52
C ALA A 328 -12.95 -7.83 9.29
N SER A 329 -11.96 -7.06 8.84
CA SER A 329 -11.47 -5.87 9.55
C SER A 329 -11.86 -4.53 8.92
N LEU A 330 -12.41 -4.55 7.70
CA LEU A 330 -12.84 -3.35 6.99
C LEU A 330 -14.35 -3.38 6.77
N ASP A 331 -14.97 -2.20 6.84
CA ASP A 331 -16.33 -1.94 6.34
C ASP A 331 -16.18 -1.14 5.04
N VAL A 332 -16.31 -1.82 3.92
CA VAL A 332 -15.96 -1.28 2.60
C VAL A 332 -17.14 -0.51 2.02
N PRO A 333 -16.99 0.80 1.74
CA PRO A 333 -18.04 1.57 1.10
C PRO A 333 -18.44 0.98 -0.24
N GLN A 334 -19.73 1.06 -0.59
CA GLN A 334 -20.22 0.59 -1.89
C GLN A 334 -19.45 1.28 -3.03
N PRO A 335 -18.88 0.52 -3.99
CA PRO A 335 -18.20 1.10 -5.13
C PRO A 335 -19.18 1.86 -6.04
N ALA A 336 -18.67 2.84 -6.77
CA ALA A 336 -19.43 3.59 -7.75
C ALA A 336 -19.97 2.65 -8.84
N GLU A 337 -21.24 2.85 -9.18
CA GLU A 337 -21.97 2.04 -10.16
C GLU A 337 -22.44 2.88 -11.34
N VAL A 338 -22.58 2.22 -12.49
CA VAL A 338 -23.32 2.73 -13.64
C VAL A 338 -24.67 2.03 -13.68
N ALA A 339 -25.77 2.77 -13.55
CA ALA A 339 -27.11 2.20 -13.66
C ALA A 339 -27.48 2.00 -15.13
N ILE A 340 -27.99 0.81 -15.47
CA ILE A 340 -28.56 0.50 -16.78
C ILE A 340 -30.09 0.52 -16.68
N ASP A 341 -30.72 1.27 -17.58
CA ASP A 341 -32.18 1.36 -17.66
C ASP A 341 -32.80 0.05 -18.19
N SER A 342 -34.10 -0.15 -17.96
CA SER A 342 -34.82 -1.38 -18.34
C SER A 342 -35.02 -1.59 -19.85
N GLY A 343 -34.45 -0.73 -20.70
CA GLY A 343 -34.51 -0.84 -22.16
C GLY A 343 -33.32 -1.60 -22.73
N HIS A 344 -33.26 -1.66 -24.07
CA HIS A 344 -32.02 -2.04 -24.76
C HIS A 344 -30.93 -1.00 -24.41
N HIS A 345 -29.78 -1.49 -23.93
CA HIS A 345 -28.59 -0.71 -23.65
C HIS A 345 -27.42 -1.22 -24.47
N GLN A 346 -26.66 -0.30 -25.06
CA GLN A 346 -25.41 -0.64 -25.74
C GLN A 346 -24.39 0.46 -25.50
N GLU A 347 -23.19 0.08 -25.10
CA GLU A 347 -22.07 1.00 -24.95
C GLU A 347 -20.73 0.36 -25.32
N THR A 348 -19.75 1.22 -25.54
CA THR A 348 -18.33 0.86 -25.56
C THR A 348 -17.64 1.59 -24.42
N SER A 349 -16.76 0.90 -23.70
CA SER A 349 -15.94 1.51 -22.66
C SER A 349 -14.54 0.91 -22.64
N SER A 350 -13.69 1.46 -21.77
CA SER A 350 -12.35 0.94 -21.51
C SER A 350 -12.08 0.83 -20.01
N LEU A 351 -11.16 -0.05 -19.67
CA LEU A 351 -10.63 -0.25 -18.32
C LEU A 351 -9.11 -0.24 -18.37
N LYS A 352 -8.51 0.46 -17.41
CA LYS A 352 -7.07 0.35 -17.14
C LYS A 352 -6.74 -1.06 -16.62
N PRO A 353 -5.46 -1.49 -16.68
CA PRO A 353 -5.01 -2.74 -16.07
C PRO A 353 -5.52 -2.85 -14.63
N THR A 354 -6.14 -3.97 -14.25
CA THR A 354 -6.72 -4.20 -12.92
C THR A 354 -7.73 -3.14 -12.44
N GLY A 355 -8.27 -2.34 -13.36
CA GLY A 355 -9.41 -1.48 -13.12
C GLY A 355 -10.72 -2.24 -13.27
N ALA A 356 -11.75 -1.76 -12.59
CA ALA A 356 -13.07 -2.37 -12.57
C ALA A 356 -14.20 -1.36 -12.84
N ARG A 357 -15.35 -1.90 -13.23
CA ARG A 357 -16.61 -1.18 -13.32
C ARG A 357 -17.75 -2.06 -12.86
N TYR A 358 -18.67 -1.47 -12.09
CA TYR A 358 -19.87 -2.12 -11.61
C TYR A 358 -21.08 -1.53 -12.32
N TYR A 359 -21.90 -2.39 -12.91
CA TYR A 359 -23.15 -2.00 -13.56
C TYR A 359 -24.32 -2.53 -12.75
N ARG A 360 -25.25 -1.64 -12.40
CA ARG A 360 -26.53 -2.06 -11.83
C ARG A 360 -27.47 -2.42 -12.96
N LEU A 361 -27.80 -3.71 -13.05
CA LEU A 361 -28.66 -4.24 -14.10
C LEU A 361 -30.14 -4.05 -13.74
N PRO A 362 -31.03 -3.88 -14.73
CA PRO A 362 -32.46 -3.81 -14.48
C PRO A 362 -32.99 -5.15 -13.95
N ALA A 363 -34.16 -5.11 -13.30
CA ALA A 363 -34.90 -6.31 -12.91
C ALA A 363 -35.49 -7.02 -14.15
N GLY A 364 -35.90 -8.29 -13.99
CA GLY A 364 -36.56 -9.06 -15.05
C GLY A 364 -35.62 -9.99 -15.84
N PRO A 365 -36.11 -10.76 -16.82
CA PRO A 365 -35.23 -11.61 -17.61
C PRO A 365 -34.45 -10.73 -18.62
N LEU A 366 -33.15 -11.00 -18.77
CA LEU A 366 -32.28 -10.19 -19.64
C LEU A 366 -31.13 -11.01 -20.23
N SER A 367 -30.56 -10.56 -21.35
CA SER A 367 -29.28 -11.03 -21.85
C SER A 367 -28.21 -9.95 -21.73
N VAL A 368 -27.01 -10.38 -21.34
CA VAL A 368 -25.80 -9.55 -21.27
C VAL A 368 -24.83 -10.10 -22.30
N ASN A 369 -24.36 -9.25 -23.21
CA ASN A 369 -23.27 -9.56 -24.13
C ASN A 369 -22.11 -8.60 -23.89
N LEU A 370 -20.96 -9.14 -23.55
CA LEU A 370 -19.69 -8.46 -23.36
C LEU A 370 -18.70 -8.93 -24.41
N ARG A 371 -18.07 -8.01 -25.13
CA ARG A 371 -17.08 -8.34 -26.15
C ARG A 371 -15.86 -7.47 -26.01
N SER A 372 -14.68 -8.08 -26.10
CA SER A 372 -13.42 -7.36 -26.25
C SER A 372 -12.61 -8.01 -27.37
N GLU A 373 -11.84 -7.21 -28.08
CA GLU A 373 -10.83 -7.69 -29.03
C GLU A 373 -9.53 -8.10 -28.33
N SER A 374 -9.37 -7.74 -27.05
CA SER A 374 -8.20 -8.03 -26.23
C SER A 374 -8.52 -9.12 -25.20
N GLU A 375 -7.53 -9.96 -24.90
CA GLU A 375 -7.62 -10.92 -23.79
C GLU A 375 -7.58 -10.20 -22.44
N GLY A 376 -8.07 -10.86 -21.39
CA GLY A 376 -8.02 -10.34 -20.02
C GLY A 376 -9.31 -9.67 -19.53
N LEU A 377 -10.33 -9.51 -20.37
CA LEU A 377 -11.65 -9.11 -19.88
C LEU A 377 -12.22 -10.19 -18.96
N THR A 378 -12.65 -9.81 -17.76
CA THR A 378 -13.36 -10.68 -16.83
C THR A 378 -14.67 -10.05 -16.43
N ALA A 379 -15.71 -10.87 -16.27
CA ALA A 379 -17.00 -10.39 -15.82
C ALA A 379 -17.79 -11.42 -15.01
N GLU A 380 -18.47 -10.93 -13.99
CA GLU A 380 -19.24 -11.71 -13.04
C GLU A 380 -20.57 -11.03 -12.76
N ILE A 381 -21.64 -11.79 -12.75
CA ILE A 381 -22.97 -11.34 -12.38
C ILE A 381 -23.25 -11.77 -10.94
N LEU A 382 -23.55 -10.79 -10.11
CA LEU A 382 -23.88 -10.95 -8.70
C LEU A 382 -25.40 -10.77 -8.53
N GLU A 383 -26.07 -11.79 -8.02
CA GLU A 383 -27.50 -11.78 -7.70
C GLU A 383 -27.66 -11.76 -6.17
N PHE A 384 -28.30 -10.71 -5.65
CA PHE A 384 -28.44 -10.49 -4.21
C PHE A 384 -29.85 -10.81 -3.69
N ASP A 385 -29.91 -11.67 -2.67
CA ASP A 385 -31.10 -11.96 -1.86
C ASP A 385 -30.86 -11.49 -0.42
N GLY A 386 -30.96 -10.18 -0.21
CA GLY A 386 -30.56 -9.54 1.06
C GLY A 386 -29.06 -9.66 1.27
N LYS A 387 -28.64 -10.41 2.32
CA LYS A 387 -27.23 -10.69 2.66
C LYS A 387 -26.69 -11.98 2.03
N LYS A 388 -27.49 -12.64 1.19
CA LYS A 388 -27.03 -13.78 0.38
C LYS A 388 -26.70 -13.28 -1.01
N MET A 389 -25.69 -13.90 -1.61
CA MET A 389 -25.25 -13.58 -2.96
C MET A 389 -25.01 -14.88 -3.72
N THR A 390 -25.45 -14.93 -4.96
CA THR A 390 -24.98 -15.93 -5.92
C THR A 390 -24.17 -15.24 -7.01
N ARG A 391 -23.14 -15.94 -7.50
CA ARG A 391 -22.22 -15.45 -8.53
C ARG A 391 -22.37 -16.30 -9.78
N LYS A 392 -22.43 -15.66 -10.94
CA LYS A 392 -22.52 -16.31 -12.25
C LYS A 392 -21.44 -15.71 -13.16
N PRO A 393 -20.48 -16.52 -13.65
CA PRO A 393 -19.51 -16.02 -14.62
C PRO A 393 -20.19 -15.69 -15.94
N VAL A 394 -19.67 -14.70 -16.64
CA VAL A 394 -20.09 -14.37 -18.02
C VAL A 394 -19.16 -15.10 -19.00
N ASP A 395 -19.30 -16.43 -19.05
CA ASP A 395 -18.46 -17.29 -19.87
C ASP A 395 -18.67 -17.03 -21.37
N GLY A 396 -17.57 -16.89 -22.13
CA GLY A 396 -17.63 -16.63 -23.57
C GLY A 396 -18.20 -15.27 -23.97
N GLY A 397 -18.41 -14.38 -22.99
CA GLY A 397 -18.91 -13.02 -23.22
C GLY A 397 -20.43 -12.93 -23.34
N GLU A 398 -21.21 -13.98 -23.09
CA GLU A 398 -22.68 -13.91 -23.16
C GLU A 398 -23.32 -14.60 -21.95
N ALA A 399 -24.35 -13.97 -21.35
CA ALA A 399 -25.10 -14.55 -20.25
C ALA A 399 -26.60 -14.29 -20.40
N ALA A 400 -27.40 -15.35 -20.33
CA ALA A 400 -28.85 -15.27 -20.25
C ALA A 400 -29.30 -15.39 -18.79
N LEU A 401 -30.03 -14.38 -18.32
CA LEU A 401 -30.46 -14.27 -16.93
C LEU A 401 -31.98 -14.36 -16.83
N GLY A 402 -32.44 -15.17 -15.87
CA GLY A 402 -33.86 -15.23 -15.52
C GLY A 402 -34.33 -14.02 -14.71
N GLU A 403 -35.53 -14.15 -14.15
CA GLU A 403 -36.10 -13.14 -13.25
C GLU A 403 -35.22 -12.96 -12.01
N HIS A 404 -34.76 -11.73 -11.75
CA HIS A 404 -34.10 -11.36 -10.51
C HIS A 404 -34.23 -9.85 -10.25
N PRO A 405 -34.54 -9.40 -9.02
CA PRO A 405 -34.79 -7.98 -8.73
C PRO A 405 -33.53 -7.14 -8.50
N ASP A 406 -32.41 -7.77 -8.12
CA ASP A 406 -31.18 -7.06 -7.70
C ASP A 406 -29.93 -7.72 -8.29
N ARG A 407 -29.33 -7.08 -9.30
CA ARG A 407 -28.18 -7.63 -10.02
C ARG A 407 -27.11 -6.59 -10.28
N ILE A 408 -25.88 -7.02 -10.07
CA ILE A 408 -24.68 -6.25 -10.38
C ILE A 408 -23.83 -7.04 -11.35
N LEU A 409 -23.52 -6.44 -12.50
CA LEU A 409 -22.47 -6.94 -13.38
C LEU A 409 -21.17 -6.26 -12.98
N CYS A 410 -20.24 -7.04 -12.46
CA CYS A 410 -18.87 -6.63 -12.21
C CYS A 410 -18.02 -6.94 -13.44
N VAL A 411 -17.34 -5.94 -13.99
CA VAL A 411 -16.44 -6.06 -15.13
C VAL A 411 -15.04 -5.61 -14.70
N GLY A 412 -14.02 -6.39 -15.01
CA GLY A 412 -12.63 -6.10 -14.68
C GLY A 412 -11.69 -6.35 -15.86
N SER A 413 -10.48 -5.80 -15.78
CA SER A 413 -9.39 -6.06 -16.73
C SER A 413 -8.19 -6.73 -16.07
N LEU A 414 -7.76 -7.88 -16.61
CA LEU A 414 -6.47 -8.52 -16.33
C LEU A 414 -5.45 -8.25 -17.45
N ALA A 415 -5.77 -7.38 -18.41
CA ALA A 415 -4.83 -6.99 -19.46
C ALA A 415 -3.73 -6.10 -18.88
N ALA A 416 -2.51 -6.24 -19.41
CA ALA A 416 -1.36 -5.42 -19.05
C ALA A 416 -1.49 -3.96 -19.52
N GLU A 417 -2.37 -3.69 -20.49
CA GLU A 417 -2.64 -2.38 -21.05
C GLU A 417 -4.14 -2.04 -20.95
N GLU A 418 -4.50 -0.80 -21.28
CA GLU A 418 -5.90 -0.39 -21.33
C GLU A 418 -6.72 -1.28 -22.29
N LEU A 419 -7.76 -1.92 -21.76
CA LEU A 419 -8.63 -2.86 -22.48
C LEU A 419 -9.94 -2.18 -22.85
N SER A 420 -10.30 -2.20 -24.13
CA SER A 420 -11.61 -1.76 -24.62
C SER A 420 -12.58 -2.92 -24.69
N TYR A 421 -13.85 -2.68 -24.36
CA TYR A 421 -14.93 -3.66 -24.50
C TYR A 421 -16.25 -2.98 -24.90
N SER A 422 -17.15 -3.74 -25.52
CA SER A 422 -18.55 -3.37 -25.67
C SER A 422 -19.42 -4.17 -24.69
N LEU A 423 -20.44 -3.50 -24.19
CA LEU A 423 -21.48 -4.07 -23.35
C LEU A 423 -22.83 -3.83 -24.04
N GLU A 424 -23.59 -4.91 -24.22
CA GLU A 424 -24.97 -4.87 -24.67
C GLU A 424 -25.85 -5.57 -23.63
N VAL A 425 -26.91 -4.92 -23.19
CA VAL A 425 -27.90 -5.49 -22.28
C VAL A 425 -29.27 -5.40 -22.93
N ASN A 426 -29.91 -6.54 -23.11
CA ASN A 426 -31.23 -6.63 -23.71
C ASN A 426 -32.23 -7.22 -22.72
N PRO A 427 -33.41 -6.63 -22.53
CA PRO A 427 -34.54 -7.34 -21.94
C PRO A 427 -34.83 -8.59 -22.78
N ALA A 428 -35.15 -9.70 -22.13
CA ALA A 428 -35.60 -10.87 -22.89
C ALA A 428 -36.87 -10.49 -23.67
N GLN A 429 -36.93 -10.86 -24.95
CA GLN A 429 -38.17 -10.76 -25.72
C GLN A 429 -39.07 -11.93 -25.30
N ASP A 430 -40.29 -11.61 -24.84
CA ASP A 430 -41.34 -12.58 -24.49
C ASP A 430 -41.69 -13.55 -25.63
#